data_AF-J5UZV9-F1
#
_entry.id   AF-J5UZV9-F1
#
_cell.length_a   1.000
_cell.length_b   1.000
_cell.length_c   1.000
_cell.angle_alpha   90.00
_cell.angle_beta   90.00
_cell.angle_gamma   90.00
#
_symmetry.space_group_name_H-M   'P 1'
#
loop_
_entity.id
_entity.type
_entity.pdbx_description
1 polymer ?
#
loop_
_entity_poly.entity_id
_entity_poly.type
_entity_poly.pdbx_seq_one_letter_code
_entity_poly.pdbx_strand_id
1 'polypeptide(L)'
;MGTTGAVDFWNDKGQRYTSNYICGDIDLKNLARNFLPFKKLHHGERKRYGWTYFYLGCGHHLCIHDKVLESYMRKMNIKEDDLEVGWSEEVAMETIRELPLKDKELSIIPMEITFKRLEKLLDYETARPEIPAGWVYLGDDENARYVLGEPKEHNVLVFGVNPSTAKPGNDDPTIRRIRKIIENRKNGHGWIMMNLYPQRTSYPEMLENNDTLRENNLKVLPWVLKFFSIEVIWCAWGTAIERPSKPFLYKSLGGIYDIVRVRGWGDIPWECYGRLTKEGHPRHPLYTALTEVFYPFDVQAYTARHILYW
;
A
#
# COMPACT_ATOMS: atom_id res chain seq x y z
N MET A 1 27.98 23.11 -18.86
CA MET A 1 27.61 21.68 -19.03
C MET A 1 27.06 21.22 -17.69
N GLY A 2 25.74 21.04 -17.58
CA GLY A 2 25.15 20.65 -16.31
C GLY A 2 25.24 19.15 -16.05
N THR A 3 25.46 18.78 -14.79
CA THR A 3 25.26 17.45 -14.25
C THR A 3 23.77 17.16 -14.16
N THR A 4 23.34 16.12 -14.85
CA THR A 4 21.99 15.56 -14.71
C THR A 4 22.02 14.45 -13.67
N GLY A 5 21.06 14.43 -12.77
CA GLY A 5 20.87 13.32 -11.83
C GLY A 5 19.38 13.05 -11.59
N ALA A 6 19.10 11.98 -10.85
CA ALA A 6 17.76 11.69 -10.36
C ALA A 6 17.78 11.82 -8.85
N VAL A 7 16.75 12.45 -8.31
CA VAL A 7 16.49 12.54 -6.87
C VAL A 7 15.11 11.97 -6.61
N ASP A 8 15.05 11.03 -5.68
CA ASP A 8 13.79 10.50 -5.20
C ASP A 8 13.30 11.38 -4.06
N PHE A 9 12.03 11.74 -4.11
CA PHE A 9 11.34 12.44 -3.04
C PHE A 9 10.14 11.63 -2.56
N TRP A 10 9.79 11.77 -1.29
CA TRP A 10 8.63 11.13 -0.70
C TRP A 10 7.68 12.19 -0.16
N ASN A 11 6.39 12.09 -0.46
CA ASN A 11 5.40 12.97 0.17
C ASN A 11 5.06 12.51 1.60
N ASP A 12 4.27 13.32 2.29
CA ASP A 12 3.68 13.06 3.61
C ASP A 12 2.89 11.74 3.70
N LYS A 13 2.51 11.17 2.55
CA LYS A 13 1.81 9.88 2.43
C LYS A 13 2.76 8.73 2.07
N GLY A 14 4.05 8.97 1.85
CA GLY A 14 5.03 7.94 1.47
C GLY A 14 5.06 7.59 -0.03
N GLN A 15 4.42 8.38 -0.90
CA GLN A 15 4.53 8.20 -2.35
C GLN A 15 5.89 8.69 -2.84
N ARG A 16 6.63 7.80 -3.53
CA ARG A 16 7.90 8.12 -4.17
C ARG A 16 7.68 8.85 -5.50
N TYR A 17 8.31 10.00 -5.65
CA TYR A 17 8.40 10.77 -6.88
C TYR A 17 9.86 10.86 -7.28
N THR A 18 10.21 10.21 -8.40
CA THR A 18 11.54 10.37 -8.99
C THR A 18 11.52 11.61 -9.86
N SER A 19 12.30 12.62 -9.50
CA SER A 19 12.50 13.81 -10.33
C SER A 19 13.92 13.83 -10.85
N ASN A 20 14.08 14.26 -12.10
CA ASN A 20 15.39 14.54 -12.63
C ASN A 20 15.78 15.96 -12.18
N TYR A 21 16.95 16.11 -11.57
CA TYR A 21 17.55 17.41 -11.36
C TYR A 21 18.61 17.65 -12.43
N ILE A 22 18.79 18.92 -12.77
CA ILE A 22 19.86 19.34 -13.65
C ILE A 22 20.58 20.50 -12.96
N CYS A 23 21.86 20.30 -12.67
CA CYS A 23 22.69 21.26 -11.95
C CYS A 23 23.83 21.73 -12.87
N GLY A 24 23.90 23.03 -13.17
CA GLY A 24 25.01 23.68 -13.86
C GLY A 24 24.55 24.65 -14.95
N ASP A 25 25.47 25.42 -15.52
CA ASP A 25 25.18 26.43 -16.55
C ASP A 25 24.50 25.80 -17.78
N ILE A 26 23.18 26.00 -17.87
CA ILE A 26 22.35 25.52 -18.97
C ILE A 26 21.45 26.65 -19.47
N ASP A 27 21.57 26.94 -20.75
CA ASP A 27 20.68 27.85 -21.45
C ASP A 27 19.24 27.28 -21.51
N LEU A 28 18.25 28.06 -21.04
CA LEU A 28 16.83 27.70 -20.87
C LEU A 28 16.21 27.02 -22.11
N LYS A 29 16.68 27.38 -23.31
CA LYS A 29 16.24 26.80 -24.59
C LYS A 29 16.52 25.29 -24.70
N ASN A 30 17.52 24.77 -23.98
CA ASN A 30 17.88 23.35 -24.01
C ASN A 30 17.04 22.48 -23.06
N LEU A 31 16.50 23.05 -21.97
CA LEU A 31 15.59 22.37 -21.04
C LEU A 31 14.22 22.09 -21.66
N ALA A 32 13.66 23.06 -22.37
CA ALA A 32 12.35 22.95 -23.03
C ALA A 32 12.31 21.90 -24.16
N ARG A 33 13.46 21.56 -24.74
CA ARG A 33 13.56 20.62 -25.87
C ARG A 33 13.49 19.16 -25.42
N ASN A 34 13.92 18.84 -24.21
CA ASN A 34 14.05 17.47 -23.70
C ASN A 34 12.96 17.06 -22.70
N PHE A 35 12.21 18.00 -22.13
CA PHE A 35 11.17 17.72 -21.14
C PHE A 35 9.82 18.33 -21.54
N LEU A 36 8.86 17.44 -21.87
CA LEU A 36 7.52 17.79 -22.35
C LEU A 36 6.74 18.80 -21.47
N PRO A 37 6.87 18.80 -20.11
CA PRO A 37 6.25 19.81 -19.25
C PRO A 37 6.80 21.23 -19.45
N PHE A 38 8.10 21.38 -19.79
CA PHE A 38 8.75 22.69 -19.94
C PHE A 38 8.40 23.38 -21.25
N LYS A 39 8.08 22.61 -22.30
CA LYS A 39 7.52 23.15 -23.55
C LYS A 39 6.28 24.00 -23.31
N LYS A 40 5.50 23.71 -22.24
CA LYS A 40 4.29 24.44 -21.89
C LYS A 40 4.56 25.67 -21.01
N LEU A 41 5.57 25.62 -20.14
CA LEU A 41 5.98 26.77 -19.32
C LEU A 41 6.54 27.92 -20.17
N HIS A 42 7.27 27.60 -21.24
CA HIS A 42 7.92 28.59 -22.12
C HIS A 42 6.92 29.48 -22.90
N HIS A 43 5.64 29.11 -22.95
CA HIS A 43 4.58 29.88 -23.59
C HIS A 43 3.78 30.76 -22.61
N GLY A 44 4.26 30.98 -21.38
CA GLY A 44 3.66 31.91 -20.42
C GLY A 44 2.36 31.42 -19.75
N GLU A 45 1.85 30.25 -20.11
CA GLU A 45 0.71 29.64 -19.43
C GLU A 45 1.20 28.70 -18.32
N ARG A 46 1.00 29.10 -17.06
CA ARG A 46 1.04 28.19 -15.89
C ARG A 46 -0.09 27.15 -16.04
N LYS A 47 0.10 26.13 -16.88
CA LYS A 47 -0.79 24.96 -16.87
C LYS A 47 -0.38 24.07 -15.71
N ARG A 48 -1.31 23.89 -14.77
CA ARG A 48 -1.22 23.06 -13.56
C ARG A 48 -0.76 21.63 -13.89
N TYR A 49 0.54 21.42 -13.91
CA TYR A 49 1.15 20.09 -13.85
C TYR A 49 1.72 19.79 -12.46
N GLY A 50 1.55 20.70 -11.49
CA GLY A 50 1.98 20.49 -10.11
C GLY A 50 3.47 20.71 -9.91
N TRP A 51 4.11 21.66 -10.62
CA TRP A 51 5.55 21.94 -10.49
C TRP A 51 5.83 23.44 -10.43
N THR A 52 6.66 23.83 -9.47
CA THR A 52 7.18 25.17 -9.28
C THR A 52 8.65 25.22 -9.65
N TYR A 53 9.00 26.24 -10.41
CA TYR A 53 10.34 26.47 -10.95
C TYR A 53 10.98 27.66 -10.24
N PHE A 54 12.24 27.52 -9.86
CA PHE A 54 13.05 28.57 -9.25
C PHE A 54 14.36 28.76 -10.02
N TYR A 55 14.69 30.02 -10.31
CA TYR A 55 16.01 30.41 -10.81
C TYR A 55 16.85 30.91 -9.65
N LEU A 56 17.98 30.27 -9.39
CA LEU A 56 18.76 30.47 -8.16
C LEU A 56 19.82 31.58 -8.26
N GLY A 57 19.82 32.35 -9.36
CA GLY A 57 20.68 33.53 -9.55
C GLY A 57 22.11 33.25 -10.02
N CYS A 58 22.57 32.00 -9.97
CA CYS A 58 23.94 31.56 -10.27
C CYS A 58 24.03 30.59 -11.48
N GLY A 59 23.09 30.68 -12.43
CA GLY A 59 23.01 29.74 -13.56
C GLY A 59 22.38 28.38 -13.21
N HIS A 60 21.98 28.18 -11.94
CA HIS A 60 21.30 26.98 -11.46
C HIS A 60 19.77 27.12 -11.47
N HIS A 61 19.11 25.98 -11.72
CA HIS A 61 17.67 25.87 -11.87
C HIS A 61 17.12 24.76 -10.98
N LEU A 62 16.09 25.06 -10.17
CA LEU A 62 15.40 24.08 -9.33
C LEU A 62 13.96 23.88 -9.80
N CYS A 63 13.52 22.62 -9.86
CA CYS A 63 12.14 22.25 -10.16
C CYS A 63 11.61 21.32 -9.07
N ILE A 64 10.59 21.76 -8.35
CA ILE A 64 9.98 21.03 -7.24
C ILE A 64 8.48 20.85 -7.48
N HIS A 65 7.93 19.72 -7.07
CA HIS A 65 6.50 19.47 -7.21
C HIS A 65 5.70 20.33 -6.21
N ASP A 66 4.60 20.95 -6.61
CA ASP A 66 3.83 21.93 -5.83
C ASP A 66 3.38 21.39 -4.47
N LYS A 67 2.94 20.11 -4.42
CA LYS A 67 2.59 19.45 -3.14
C LYS A 67 3.76 19.35 -2.14
N VAL A 68 4.99 19.25 -2.62
CA VAL A 68 6.18 19.21 -1.77
C VAL A 68 6.45 20.61 -1.21
N LEU A 69 6.34 21.63 -2.08
CA LEU A 69 6.44 23.03 -1.69
C LEU A 69 5.36 23.41 -0.65
N GLU A 70 4.10 23.06 -0.89
CA GLU A 70 2.97 23.26 0.04
C GLU A 70 3.22 22.59 1.40
N SER A 71 3.76 21.36 1.40
CA SER A 71 4.05 20.62 2.63
C SER A 71 5.17 21.28 3.44
N TYR A 72 6.21 21.79 2.76
CA TYR A 72 7.30 22.51 3.42
C TYR A 72 6.83 23.85 3.99
N MET A 73 6.10 24.64 3.19
CA MET A 73 5.55 25.93 3.63
C MET A 73 4.67 25.78 4.87
N ARG A 74 3.82 24.74 4.91
CA ARG A 74 3.01 24.43 6.10
C ARG A 74 3.86 24.08 7.32
N LYS A 75 4.92 23.25 7.14
CA LYS A 75 5.82 22.84 8.23
C LYS A 75 6.56 24.05 8.83
N MET A 76 7.02 24.95 7.98
CA MET A 76 7.78 26.13 8.38
C MET A 76 6.90 27.34 8.72
N ASN A 77 5.57 27.19 8.62
CA ASN A 77 4.59 28.26 8.81
C ASN A 77 4.84 29.49 7.92
N ILE A 78 5.31 29.25 6.69
CA ILE A 78 5.58 30.27 5.66
C ILE A 78 4.28 30.49 4.87
N LYS A 79 3.84 31.73 4.71
CA LYS A 79 2.68 32.07 3.86
C LYS A 79 3.11 32.26 2.42
N GLU A 80 2.18 32.07 1.50
CA GLU A 80 2.44 32.24 0.06
C GLU A 80 2.86 33.68 -0.28
N ASP A 81 2.35 34.66 0.46
CA ASP A 81 2.74 36.07 0.35
C ASP A 81 4.14 36.37 0.91
N ASP A 82 4.69 35.51 1.77
CA ASP A 82 6.04 35.65 2.34
C ASP A 82 7.13 35.21 1.34
N LEU A 83 6.75 34.63 0.20
CA LEU A 83 7.65 34.14 -0.85
C LEU A 83 8.30 35.27 -1.68
N GLU A 84 8.00 36.55 -1.39
CA GLU A 84 8.60 37.70 -2.08
C GLU A 84 10.12 37.81 -1.86
N VAL A 85 10.66 37.18 -0.81
CA VAL A 85 12.11 37.00 -0.66
C VAL A 85 12.52 35.85 -1.56
N GLY A 86 13.07 36.20 -2.73
CA GLY A 86 13.49 35.23 -3.74
C GLY A 86 14.27 34.07 -3.12
N TRP A 87 13.80 32.85 -3.40
CA TRP A 87 14.45 31.62 -3.01
C TRP A 87 15.91 31.63 -3.50
N SER A 88 16.85 31.93 -2.61
CA SER A 88 18.26 31.83 -2.90
C SER A 88 18.66 30.36 -3.05
N GLU A 89 19.79 30.09 -3.71
CA GLU A 89 20.39 28.75 -3.77
C GLU A 89 20.50 28.12 -2.37
N GLU A 90 20.83 28.93 -1.38
CA GLU A 90 21.04 28.50 0.01
C GLU A 90 19.73 28.05 0.67
N VAL A 91 18.66 28.86 0.56
CA VAL A 91 17.32 28.52 1.09
C VAL A 91 16.74 27.28 0.40
N ALA A 92 16.96 27.17 -0.92
CA ALA A 92 16.53 26.01 -1.69
C ALA A 92 17.24 24.71 -1.25
N MET A 93 18.56 24.78 -1.06
CA MET A 93 19.37 23.64 -0.63
C MET A 93 19.11 23.27 0.83
N GLU A 94 18.90 24.25 1.71
CA GLU A 94 18.49 24.03 3.10
C GLU A 94 17.11 23.39 3.17
N THR A 95 16.14 23.86 2.37
CA THR A 95 14.83 23.22 2.22
C THR A 95 14.95 21.75 1.78
N ILE A 96 15.78 21.44 0.78
CA ILE A 96 15.98 20.06 0.31
C ILE A 96 16.62 19.18 1.40
N ARG A 97 17.53 19.73 2.20
CA ARG A 97 18.18 19.04 3.33
C ARG A 97 17.24 18.85 4.54
N GLU A 98 16.35 19.81 4.80
CA GLU A 98 15.38 19.80 5.91
C GLU A 98 14.07 19.10 5.58
N LEU A 99 13.74 18.97 4.30
CA LEU A 99 12.76 18.02 3.83
C LEU A 99 13.25 16.67 4.37
N PRO A 100 12.38 15.92 5.07
CA PRO A 100 12.69 14.55 5.41
C PRO A 100 12.62 13.76 4.10
N LEU A 101 13.58 13.97 3.21
CA LEU A 101 14.18 12.95 2.37
C LEU A 101 14.69 11.92 3.36
N LYS A 102 13.75 11.16 3.92
CA LYS A 102 14.09 9.92 4.56
C LYS A 102 14.68 9.12 3.41
N ASP A 103 16.02 9.10 3.36
CA ASP A 103 16.74 7.84 3.35
C ASP A 103 16.21 7.01 4.54
N LYS A 104 14.93 6.68 4.52
CA LYS A 104 14.47 5.52 5.23
C LYS A 104 15.06 4.46 4.31
N GLU A 105 16.22 3.96 4.69
CA GLU A 105 16.25 2.52 4.90
C GLU A 105 14.91 2.20 5.59
N LEU A 106 13.92 1.82 4.79
CA LEU A 106 12.69 1.20 5.25
C LEU A 106 13.13 -0.17 5.77
N SER A 107 14.02 -0.21 6.75
CA SER A 107 14.23 -1.38 7.57
C SER A 107 12.95 -1.51 8.39
N ILE A 108 11.94 -2.11 7.75
CA ILE A 108 10.75 -2.55 8.43
C ILE A 108 11.24 -3.53 9.47
N ILE A 109 11.20 -3.13 10.73
CA ILE A 109 11.50 -4.01 11.84
C ILE A 109 10.25 -4.86 12.04
N PRO A 110 10.27 -6.14 11.67
CA PRO A 110 9.08 -6.98 11.77
C PRO A 110 8.72 -7.18 13.23
N MET A 111 7.45 -7.01 13.57
CA MET A 111 6.93 -7.45 14.87
C MET A 111 7.27 -8.92 15.10
N GLU A 112 7.76 -9.24 16.29
CA GLU A 112 7.90 -10.63 16.72
C GLU A 112 6.52 -11.27 16.97
N ILE A 113 6.28 -12.41 16.33
CA ILE A 113 5.04 -13.19 16.51
C ILE A 113 5.26 -14.24 17.60
N THR A 114 4.84 -13.90 18.82
CA THR A 114 4.87 -14.77 20.01
C THR A 114 3.53 -15.44 20.26
N PHE A 115 3.53 -16.57 20.97
CA PHE A 115 2.31 -17.29 21.34
C PHE A 115 1.34 -16.40 22.14
N LYS A 116 1.85 -15.63 23.12
CA LYS A 116 1.06 -14.67 23.91
C LYS A 116 0.34 -13.61 23.05
N ARG A 117 0.92 -13.20 21.92
CA ARG A 117 0.26 -12.27 20.97
C ARG A 117 -0.82 -12.97 20.15
N LEU A 118 -0.62 -14.24 19.82
CA LEU A 118 -1.59 -15.04 19.08
C LEU A 118 -2.80 -15.39 19.95
N GLU A 119 -2.60 -15.82 21.20
CA GLU A 119 -3.70 -16.12 22.14
C GLU A 119 -4.65 -14.94 22.33
N LYS A 120 -4.11 -13.72 22.34
CA LYS A 120 -4.89 -12.48 22.38
C LYS A 120 -5.90 -12.34 21.24
N LEU A 121 -5.78 -13.09 20.13
CA LEU A 121 -6.81 -13.08 19.09
C LEU A 121 -8.16 -13.62 19.60
N LEU A 122 -8.16 -14.51 20.60
CA LEU A 122 -9.37 -15.10 21.18
C LEU A 122 -10.14 -14.11 22.06
N ASP A 123 -9.45 -13.13 22.68
CA ASP A 123 -10.06 -12.14 23.56
C ASP A 123 -10.74 -10.98 22.78
N TYR A 124 -11.17 -11.22 21.53
CA TYR A 124 -11.70 -10.17 20.65
C TYR A 124 -13.00 -9.55 21.18
N GLU A 125 -13.77 -10.28 21.99
CA GLU A 125 -15.00 -9.78 22.62
C GLU A 125 -14.73 -8.76 23.74
N THR A 126 -13.50 -8.75 24.28
CA THR A 126 -13.12 -7.83 25.36
C THR A 126 -12.39 -6.63 24.79
N ALA A 127 -12.82 -5.43 25.18
CA ALA A 127 -12.14 -4.20 24.80
C ALA A 127 -10.71 -4.15 25.38
N ARG A 128 -9.75 -3.69 24.57
CA ARG A 128 -8.35 -3.51 24.93
C ARG A 128 -7.89 -2.11 24.56
N PRO A 129 -6.74 -1.63 25.07
CA PRO A 129 -6.18 -0.37 24.60
C PRO A 129 -6.12 -0.34 23.07
N GLU A 130 -6.75 0.68 22.48
CA GLU A 130 -6.82 0.93 21.03
C GLU A 130 -7.62 -0.09 20.19
N ILE A 131 -8.17 -1.15 20.79
CA ILE A 131 -8.94 -2.20 20.11
C ILE A 131 -10.31 -2.31 20.79
N PRO A 132 -11.39 -1.79 20.17
CA PRO A 132 -12.74 -1.93 20.69
C PRO A 132 -13.16 -3.40 20.84
N ALA A 133 -14.12 -3.67 21.72
CA ALA A 133 -14.77 -4.97 21.80
C ALA A 133 -15.36 -5.39 20.45
N GLY A 134 -15.29 -6.68 20.13
CA GLY A 134 -15.71 -7.27 18.86
C GLY A 134 -14.64 -7.26 17.77
N TRP A 135 -13.45 -6.68 18.00
CA TRP A 135 -12.39 -6.59 17.00
C TRP A 135 -11.24 -7.57 17.25
N VAL A 136 -10.87 -8.31 16.21
CA VAL A 136 -9.61 -9.04 16.15
C VAL A 136 -8.56 -8.19 15.41
N TYR A 137 -7.38 -8.05 16.01
CA TYR A 137 -6.28 -7.28 15.44
C TYR A 137 -4.93 -7.86 15.83
N LEU A 138 -4.04 -7.97 14.84
CA LEU A 138 -2.63 -8.28 15.05
C LEU A 138 -1.80 -7.50 14.04
N GLY A 139 -1.06 -6.53 14.53
CA GLY A 139 -0.23 -5.62 13.74
C GLY A 139 0.21 -4.42 14.55
N ASP A 140 0.82 -3.48 13.85
CA ASP A 140 1.16 -2.15 14.33
C ASP A 140 0.67 -1.09 13.32
N ASP A 141 0.71 0.17 13.74
CA ASP A 141 0.17 1.29 12.95
C ASP A 141 1.09 1.69 11.79
N GLU A 142 2.37 1.28 11.79
CA GLU A 142 3.41 1.83 10.91
C GLU A 142 3.94 0.86 9.84
N ASN A 143 4.13 -0.41 10.20
CA ASN A 143 4.99 -1.34 9.49
C ASN A 143 4.21 -2.53 8.93
N ALA A 144 3.45 -3.23 9.78
CA ALA A 144 2.83 -4.50 9.39
C ALA A 144 1.49 -4.75 10.06
N ARG A 145 0.55 -5.30 9.30
CA ARG A 145 -0.73 -5.80 9.81
C ARG A 145 -1.02 -7.18 9.26
N TYR A 146 -1.11 -8.14 10.16
CA TYR A 146 -1.33 -9.54 9.86
C TYR A 146 -2.82 -9.88 9.86
N VAL A 147 -3.58 -9.35 10.82
CA VAL A 147 -5.01 -9.65 11.00
C VAL A 147 -5.79 -8.37 11.32
N LEU A 148 -6.95 -8.20 10.70
CA LEU A 148 -8.01 -7.26 11.12
C LEU A 148 -9.37 -7.90 10.87
N GLY A 149 -10.30 -7.81 11.81
CA GLY A 149 -11.66 -8.29 11.56
C GLY A 149 -12.65 -7.99 12.67
N GLU A 150 -13.91 -8.23 12.35
CA GLU A 150 -15.01 -8.35 13.31
C GLU A 150 -15.59 -9.76 13.14
N PRO A 151 -15.02 -10.75 13.87
CA PRO A 151 -15.46 -12.11 13.74
C PRO A 151 -16.85 -12.31 14.37
N LYS A 152 -17.55 -13.32 13.88
CA LYS A 152 -18.83 -13.85 14.39
C LYS A 152 -18.73 -15.38 14.45
N GLU A 153 -19.86 -16.05 14.67
CA GLU A 153 -19.95 -17.52 14.65
C GLU A 153 -19.44 -18.13 13.35
N HIS A 154 -19.78 -17.54 12.20
CA HIS A 154 -19.33 -17.97 10.87
C HIS A 154 -18.65 -16.82 10.13
N ASN A 155 -17.46 -17.05 9.58
CA ASN A 155 -16.61 -15.98 9.05
C ASN A 155 -16.18 -16.18 7.60
N VAL A 156 -16.01 -15.06 6.89
CA VAL A 156 -15.31 -14.99 5.61
C VAL A 156 -13.86 -14.56 5.87
N LEU A 157 -12.89 -15.37 5.42
CA LEU A 157 -11.48 -14.98 5.42
C LEU A 157 -11.12 -14.31 4.10
N VAL A 158 -10.81 -13.02 4.13
CA VAL A 158 -10.50 -12.22 2.94
C VAL A 158 -8.99 -12.11 2.75
N PHE A 159 -8.50 -12.36 1.54
CA PHE A 159 -7.11 -12.09 1.14
C PHE A 159 -7.01 -10.96 0.11
N GLY A 160 -6.53 -9.79 0.55
CA GLY A 160 -6.06 -8.70 -0.32
C GLY A 160 -4.55 -8.83 -0.64
N VAL A 161 -3.97 -7.86 -1.34
CA VAL A 161 -2.51 -7.84 -1.61
C VAL A 161 -1.72 -7.46 -0.36
N ASN A 162 -2.05 -6.31 0.22
CA ASN A 162 -1.37 -5.77 1.38
C ASN A 162 -2.30 -4.83 2.17
N PRO A 163 -2.08 -4.67 3.49
CA PRO A 163 -2.80 -3.67 4.29
C PRO A 163 -2.57 -2.24 3.83
N SER A 164 -3.62 -1.42 3.87
CA SER A 164 -3.54 0.04 3.77
C SER A 164 -3.69 0.67 5.17
N THR A 165 -4.72 1.48 5.41
CA THR A 165 -4.81 2.37 6.59
C THR A 165 -5.84 1.92 7.61
N ALA A 166 -6.64 0.89 7.33
CA ALA A 166 -7.64 0.41 8.27
C ALA A 166 -7.04 -0.08 9.60
N LYS A 167 -7.70 0.27 10.69
CA LYS A 167 -7.45 -0.26 12.04
C LYS A 167 -8.78 -0.42 12.80
N PRO A 168 -8.80 -1.09 13.96
CA PRO A 168 -10.03 -1.28 14.71
C PRO A 168 -10.78 0.04 14.95
N GLY A 169 -12.07 0.08 14.61
CA GLY A 169 -12.91 1.28 14.71
C GLY A 169 -12.65 2.38 13.68
N ASN A 170 -11.69 2.21 12.76
CA ASN A 170 -11.38 3.17 11.71
C ASN A 170 -11.13 2.46 10.37
N ASP A 171 -12.20 2.31 9.59
CA ASP A 171 -12.16 1.65 8.29
C ASP A 171 -11.48 2.51 7.22
N ASP A 172 -10.74 1.86 6.32
CA ASP A 172 -10.35 2.43 5.03
C ASP A 172 -11.45 2.15 3.96
N PRO A 173 -11.34 2.70 2.74
CA PRO A 173 -12.33 2.44 1.69
C PRO A 173 -12.50 0.95 1.36
N THR A 174 -11.43 0.15 1.46
CA THR A 174 -11.46 -1.29 1.14
C THR A 174 -12.25 -2.04 2.20
N ILE A 175 -12.01 -1.78 3.49
CA ILE A 175 -12.79 -2.41 4.58
C ILE A 175 -14.26 -2.03 4.49
N ARG A 176 -14.59 -0.74 4.29
CA ARG A 176 -15.99 -0.32 4.08
C ARG A 176 -16.66 -1.08 2.93
N ARG A 177 -15.90 -1.36 1.87
CA ARG A 177 -16.41 -2.11 0.71
C ARG A 177 -16.60 -3.59 1.02
N ILE A 178 -15.65 -4.22 1.71
CA ILE A 178 -15.73 -5.61 2.16
C ILE A 178 -16.97 -5.81 3.04
N ARG A 179 -17.16 -4.94 4.04
CA ARG A 179 -18.32 -5.00 4.96
C ARG A 179 -19.64 -5.02 4.19
N LYS A 180 -19.85 -4.04 3.30
CA LYS A 180 -21.07 -3.95 2.48
C LYS A 180 -21.31 -5.20 1.63
N ILE A 181 -20.26 -5.80 1.07
CA ILE A 181 -20.39 -7.01 0.26
C ILE A 181 -20.74 -8.22 1.13
N ILE A 182 -20.15 -8.34 2.32
CA ILE A 182 -20.42 -9.44 3.25
C ILE A 182 -21.81 -9.32 3.89
N GLU A 183 -22.25 -8.11 4.21
CA GLU A 183 -23.62 -7.82 4.70
C GLU A 183 -24.69 -8.29 3.69
N ASN A 184 -24.39 -8.24 2.39
CA ASN A 184 -25.27 -8.71 1.34
C ASN A 184 -25.27 -10.24 1.14
N ARG A 185 -24.42 -10.99 1.87
CA ARG A 185 -24.45 -12.46 1.83
C ARG A 185 -25.61 -12.98 2.68
N LYS A 186 -26.29 -14.02 2.19
CA LYS A 186 -27.49 -14.61 2.81
C LYS A 186 -27.30 -15.04 4.28
N ASN A 187 -26.08 -15.33 4.71
CA ASN A 187 -25.78 -15.84 6.05
C ASN A 187 -24.99 -14.86 6.94
N GLY A 188 -24.94 -13.55 6.57
CA GLY A 188 -24.52 -12.47 7.48
C GLY A 188 -23.22 -12.75 8.26
N HIS A 189 -22.14 -13.08 7.55
CA HIS A 189 -20.92 -13.58 8.17
C HIS A 189 -20.12 -12.48 8.89
N GLY A 190 -19.38 -12.88 9.92
CA GLY A 190 -18.23 -12.11 10.39
C GLY A 190 -17.15 -12.09 9.30
N TRP A 191 -16.15 -11.24 9.48
CA TRP A 191 -15.08 -11.11 8.49
C TRP A 191 -13.74 -10.98 9.17
N ILE A 192 -12.75 -11.63 8.57
CA ILE A 192 -11.36 -11.55 8.97
C ILE A 192 -10.56 -11.27 7.71
N MET A 193 -9.77 -10.21 7.72
CA MET A 193 -8.90 -9.83 6.61
C MET A 193 -7.46 -10.16 6.96
N MET A 194 -6.88 -11.00 6.13
CA MET A 194 -5.44 -11.14 5.97
C MET A 194 -5.04 -10.63 4.58
N ASN A 195 -3.75 -10.62 4.28
CA ASN A 195 -3.24 -10.21 2.98
C ASN A 195 -2.18 -11.19 2.51
N LEU A 196 -1.90 -11.22 1.21
CA LEU A 196 -0.77 -11.97 0.67
C LEU A 196 0.54 -11.51 1.31
N TYR A 197 0.65 -10.22 1.65
CA TYR A 197 1.82 -9.67 2.31
C TYR A 197 1.44 -8.68 3.40
N PRO A 198 2.04 -8.74 4.61
CA PRO A 198 1.54 -8.00 5.76
C PRO A 198 2.06 -6.56 5.84
N GLN A 199 3.00 -6.15 4.99
CA GLN A 199 3.53 -4.78 5.01
C GLN A 199 2.42 -3.75 4.77
N ARG A 200 2.31 -2.81 5.71
CA ARG A 200 1.28 -1.77 5.72
C ARG A 200 1.71 -0.61 4.83
N THR A 201 0.98 -0.39 3.73
CA THR A 201 1.18 0.73 2.81
C THR A 201 -0.02 0.92 1.89
N SER A 202 -0.38 2.17 1.58
CA SER A 202 -1.39 2.45 0.55
C SER A 202 -0.85 2.29 -0.88
N TYR A 203 0.42 1.95 -1.02
CA TYR A 203 1.17 1.92 -2.29
C TYR A 203 1.80 0.54 -2.48
N PRO A 204 1.12 -0.38 -3.18
CA PRO A 204 1.63 -1.74 -3.37
C PRO A 204 2.95 -1.77 -4.15
N GLU A 205 3.38 -0.70 -4.82
CA GLU A 205 4.71 -0.53 -5.41
C GLU A 205 5.85 -0.40 -4.38
N MET A 206 5.54 0.01 -3.15
CA MET A 206 6.49 0.18 -2.05
C MET A 206 6.68 -1.11 -1.24
N LEU A 207 6.05 -2.22 -1.62
CA LEU A 207 6.27 -3.49 -0.94
C LEU A 207 7.71 -3.96 -1.16
N GLU A 208 8.36 -4.31 -0.07
CA GLU A 208 9.74 -4.78 -0.04
C GLU A 208 9.76 -6.26 0.33
N ASN A 209 10.63 -7.03 -0.31
CA ASN A 209 10.79 -8.43 0.03
C ASN A 209 11.52 -8.57 1.37
N ASN A 210 10.82 -9.09 2.37
CA ASN A 210 11.30 -9.31 3.72
C ASN A 210 10.79 -10.68 4.17
N ASP A 211 11.72 -11.63 4.27
CA ASP A 211 11.40 -13.02 4.56
C ASP A 211 10.71 -13.18 5.92
N THR A 212 11.15 -12.43 6.94
CA THR A 212 10.55 -12.45 8.28
C THR A 212 9.09 -11.99 8.25
N LEU A 213 8.74 -10.93 7.50
CA LEU A 213 7.34 -10.51 7.34
C LEU A 213 6.51 -11.62 6.69
N ARG A 214 7.01 -12.23 5.62
CA ARG A 214 6.33 -13.33 4.93
C ARG A 214 6.12 -14.52 5.86
N GLU A 215 7.17 -14.96 6.54
CA GLU A 215 7.15 -16.09 7.48
C GLU A 215 6.22 -15.83 8.66
N ASN A 216 6.23 -14.62 9.21
CA ASN A 216 5.30 -14.21 10.26
C ASN A 216 3.84 -14.30 9.78
N ASN A 217 3.55 -13.85 8.55
CA ASN A 217 2.22 -13.93 7.98
C ASN A 217 1.74 -15.39 7.85
N LEU A 218 2.62 -16.27 7.35
CA LEU A 218 2.37 -17.72 7.26
C LEU A 218 2.26 -18.38 8.65
N LYS A 219 2.99 -17.89 9.65
CA LYS A 219 2.91 -18.36 11.04
C LYS A 219 1.58 -17.99 11.70
N VAL A 220 1.00 -16.84 11.36
CA VAL A 220 -0.27 -16.35 11.91
C VAL A 220 -1.48 -17.10 11.33
N LEU A 221 -1.45 -17.44 10.03
CA LEU A 221 -2.59 -18.03 9.33
C LEU A 221 -3.17 -19.30 10.01
N PRO A 222 -2.38 -20.32 10.41
CA PRO A 222 -2.91 -21.50 11.10
C PRO A 222 -3.67 -21.16 12.39
N TRP A 223 -3.28 -20.10 13.10
CA TRP A 223 -3.98 -19.67 14.32
C TRP A 223 -5.32 -19.03 13.99
N VAL A 224 -5.39 -18.22 12.94
CA VAL A 224 -6.67 -17.66 12.46
C VAL A 224 -7.62 -18.79 12.06
N LEU A 225 -7.13 -19.77 11.28
CA LEU A 225 -7.94 -20.93 10.86
C LEU A 225 -8.36 -21.84 12.01
N LYS A 226 -7.59 -21.87 13.10
CA LYS A 226 -7.90 -22.65 14.31
C LYS A 226 -8.87 -21.93 15.25
N PHE A 227 -8.74 -20.61 15.39
CA PHE A 227 -9.49 -19.83 16.38
C PHE A 227 -10.85 -19.36 15.88
N PHE A 228 -11.03 -19.25 14.56
CA PHE A 228 -12.25 -18.74 13.97
C PHE A 228 -12.83 -19.75 12.99
N SER A 229 -14.15 -19.97 13.04
CA SER A 229 -14.85 -20.78 12.05
C SER A 229 -14.86 -20.04 10.72
N ILE A 230 -14.06 -20.50 9.75
CA ILE A 230 -13.96 -19.94 8.42
C ILE A 230 -14.78 -20.79 7.45
N GLU A 231 -15.86 -20.23 6.94
CA GLU A 231 -16.76 -20.91 5.98
C GLU A 231 -16.25 -20.83 4.54
N VAL A 232 -15.51 -19.76 4.22
CA VAL A 232 -15.06 -19.49 2.86
C VAL A 232 -13.87 -18.53 2.86
N ILE A 233 -12.98 -18.73 1.89
CA ILE A 233 -11.89 -17.81 1.59
C ILE A 233 -12.27 -16.94 0.39
N TRP A 234 -12.33 -15.63 0.60
CA TRP A 234 -12.54 -14.65 -0.45
C TRP A 234 -11.20 -14.09 -0.96
N CYS A 235 -10.89 -14.42 -2.20
CA CYS A 235 -9.75 -13.90 -2.95
C CYS A 235 -10.05 -12.51 -3.51
N ALA A 236 -9.21 -11.51 -3.20
CA ALA A 236 -9.50 -10.11 -3.52
C ALA A 236 -8.24 -9.26 -3.80
N TRP A 237 -7.18 -9.86 -4.36
CA TRP A 237 -5.89 -9.19 -4.56
C TRP A 237 -5.79 -8.30 -5.82
N GLY A 238 -6.62 -8.49 -6.84
CA GLY A 238 -6.55 -7.70 -8.07
C GLY A 238 -5.23 -7.86 -8.83
N THR A 239 -4.97 -6.93 -9.75
CA THR A 239 -3.78 -6.94 -10.63
C THR A 239 -2.47 -6.59 -9.91
N ALA A 240 -2.53 -6.09 -8.67
CA ALA A 240 -1.33 -5.68 -7.94
C ALA A 240 -0.42 -6.87 -7.55
N ILE A 241 -0.90 -8.11 -7.67
CA ILE A 241 -0.09 -9.33 -7.50
C ILE A 241 0.96 -9.50 -8.61
N GLU A 242 0.73 -9.00 -9.83
CA GLU A 242 1.59 -9.19 -11.01
C GLU A 242 2.77 -8.21 -11.13
N ARG A 243 3.09 -7.47 -10.07
CA ARG A 243 4.13 -6.44 -10.16
C ARG A 243 5.51 -7.08 -10.44
N PRO A 244 6.24 -6.68 -11.50
CA PRO A 244 7.47 -7.35 -11.92
C PRO A 244 8.55 -7.44 -10.83
N SER A 245 8.67 -6.43 -9.96
CA SER A 245 9.63 -6.41 -8.86
C SER A 245 9.14 -7.10 -7.58
N LYS A 246 8.03 -7.85 -7.64
CA LYS A 246 7.35 -8.41 -6.46
C LYS A 246 6.95 -9.89 -6.62
N PRO A 247 7.85 -10.77 -7.14
CA PRO A 247 7.55 -12.20 -7.26
C PRO A 247 7.25 -12.87 -5.92
N PHE A 248 7.72 -12.29 -4.81
CA PHE A 248 7.43 -12.76 -3.46
C PHE A 248 5.93 -12.78 -3.11
N LEU A 249 5.06 -12.02 -3.80
CA LEU A 249 3.62 -12.08 -3.60
C LEU A 249 3.04 -13.43 -4.05
N TYR A 250 3.54 -13.98 -5.15
CA TYR A 250 3.19 -15.33 -5.61
C TYR A 250 3.75 -16.40 -4.66
N LYS A 251 4.98 -16.22 -4.17
CA LYS A 251 5.56 -17.09 -3.13
C LYS A 251 4.70 -17.09 -1.85
N SER A 252 4.22 -15.93 -1.42
CA SER A 252 3.29 -15.84 -0.29
C SER A 252 1.97 -16.56 -0.56
N LEU A 253 1.38 -16.39 -1.74
CA LEU A 253 0.15 -17.09 -2.14
C LEU A 253 0.36 -18.61 -2.12
N GLY A 254 1.50 -19.11 -2.61
CA GLY A 254 1.87 -20.52 -2.53
C GLY A 254 1.90 -21.03 -1.10
N GLY A 255 2.58 -20.34 -0.19
CA GLY A 255 2.62 -20.71 1.23
C GLY A 255 1.25 -20.67 1.91
N ILE A 256 0.39 -19.70 1.57
CA ILE A 256 -1.00 -19.63 2.06
C ILE A 256 -1.80 -20.83 1.55
N TYR A 257 -1.70 -21.13 0.25
CA TYR A 257 -2.37 -22.27 -0.39
C TYR A 257 -1.95 -23.58 0.26
N ASP A 258 -0.65 -23.80 0.48
CA ASP A 258 -0.11 -25.00 1.12
C ASP A 258 -0.63 -25.17 2.56
N ILE A 259 -0.67 -24.09 3.35
CA ILE A 259 -1.21 -24.14 4.72
C ILE A 259 -2.69 -24.53 4.71
N VAL A 260 -3.50 -23.87 3.89
CA VAL A 260 -4.95 -24.13 3.87
C VAL A 260 -5.22 -25.55 3.36
N ARG A 261 -4.60 -25.97 2.26
CA ARG A 261 -4.91 -27.25 1.60
C ARG A 261 -4.24 -28.45 2.25
N VAL A 262 -2.96 -28.35 2.58
CA VAL A 262 -2.15 -29.51 3.00
C VAL A 262 -2.24 -29.76 4.51
N ARG A 263 -2.60 -28.75 5.33
CA ARG A 263 -2.57 -28.86 6.81
C ARG A 263 -3.94 -28.97 7.49
N GLY A 264 -4.97 -29.41 6.76
CA GLY A 264 -6.23 -29.86 7.36
C GLY A 264 -7.43 -28.91 7.25
N TRP A 265 -7.32 -27.83 6.46
CA TRP A 265 -8.45 -26.93 6.14
C TRP A 265 -8.83 -26.98 4.66
N GLY A 266 -8.50 -28.09 3.99
CA GLY A 266 -8.58 -28.21 2.53
C GLY A 266 -10.00 -28.14 1.97
N ASP A 267 -11.01 -28.34 2.81
CA ASP A 267 -12.43 -28.31 2.42
C ASP A 267 -13.02 -26.89 2.41
N ILE A 268 -12.28 -25.87 2.89
CA ILE A 268 -12.76 -24.49 2.84
C ILE A 268 -12.80 -24.03 1.36
N PRO A 269 -13.97 -23.65 0.83
CA PRO A 269 -14.10 -23.16 -0.53
C PRO A 269 -13.35 -21.84 -0.72
N TRP A 270 -12.79 -21.66 -1.91
CA TRP A 270 -12.18 -20.42 -2.36
C TRP A 270 -13.12 -19.75 -3.35
N GLU A 271 -13.36 -18.46 -3.17
CA GLU A 271 -14.28 -17.69 -4.01
C GLU A 271 -13.68 -16.35 -4.42
N CYS A 272 -14.21 -15.77 -5.50
CA CYS A 272 -13.99 -14.39 -5.88
C CYS A 272 -15.34 -13.67 -6.04
N TYR A 273 -15.33 -12.35 -5.88
CA TYR A 273 -16.54 -11.53 -6.02
C TYR A 273 -16.55 -10.84 -7.39
N GLY A 274 -17.54 -11.20 -8.20
CA GLY A 274 -17.63 -10.82 -9.60
C GLY A 274 -16.65 -11.57 -10.51
N ARG A 275 -16.67 -11.23 -11.80
CA ARG A 275 -15.77 -11.82 -12.80
C ARG A 275 -14.31 -11.47 -12.51
N LEU A 276 -13.40 -12.36 -12.89
CA LEU A 276 -11.95 -12.10 -12.86
C LEU A 276 -11.58 -10.87 -13.71
N THR A 277 -10.37 -10.33 -13.49
CA THR A 277 -9.75 -9.35 -14.39
C THR A 277 -9.48 -9.97 -15.76
N LYS A 278 -9.10 -9.16 -16.74
CA LYS A 278 -8.75 -9.67 -18.08
C LYS A 278 -7.57 -10.64 -18.02
N GLU A 279 -6.67 -10.41 -17.09
CA GLU A 279 -5.48 -11.20 -16.79
C GLU A 279 -5.79 -12.42 -15.91
N GLY A 280 -7.04 -12.58 -15.45
CA GLY A 280 -7.49 -13.75 -14.70
C GLY A 280 -7.31 -13.65 -13.19
N HIS A 281 -7.14 -12.44 -12.63
CA HIS A 281 -7.05 -12.26 -11.17
C HIS A 281 -8.42 -12.02 -10.53
N PRO A 282 -8.63 -12.46 -9.28
CA PRO A 282 -9.77 -12.02 -8.49
C PRO A 282 -9.74 -10.50 -8.30
N ARG A 283 -10.86 -9.81 -8.49
CA ARG A 283 -10.90 -8.35 -8.44
C ARG A 283 -10.72 -7.83 -7.01
N HIS A 284 -10.04 -6.69 -6.90
CA HIS A 284 -9.99 -5.93 -5.65
C HIS A 284 -11.38 -5.36 -5.33
N PRO A 285 -11.83 -5.32 -4.04
CA PRO A 285 -13.22 -5.00 -3.71
C PRO A 285 -13.68 -3.63 -4.22
N LEU A 286 -12.79 -2.63 -4.25
CA LEU A 286 -13.09 -1.28 -4.76
C LEU A 286 -13.50 -1.24 -6.24
N TYR A 287 -13.13 -2.25 -7.04
CA TYR A 287 -13.36 -2.29 -8.49
C TYR A 287 -14.43 -3.31 -8.90
N THR A 288 -15.31 -3.69 -7.97
CA THR A 288 -16.44 -4.59 -8.21
C THR A 288 -17.75 -3.83 -7.99
N ALA A 289 -18.83 -4.15 -8.71
CA ALA A 289 -20.15 -3.59 -8.41
C ALA A 289 -20.77 -4.33 -7.20
N LEU A 290 -21.58 -3.66 -6.37
CA LEU A 290 -22.25 -4.31 -5.22
C LEU A 290 -23.35 -5.31 -5.63
N THR A 291 -23.72 -5.31 -6.91
CA THR A 291 -24.69 -6.23 -7.51
C THR A 291 -24.04 -7.51 -8.04
N GLU A 292 -22.72 -7.62 -7.97
CA GLU A 292 -22.02 -8.87 -8.31
C GLU A 292 -22.35 -9.96 -7.29
N VAL A 293 -21.99 -11.19 -7.64
CA VAL A 293 -22.13 -12.37 -6.79
C VAL A 293 -20.78 -13.05 -6.60
N PHE A 294 -20.72 -13.96 -5.64
CA PHE A 294 -19.56 -14.81 -5.45
C PHE A 294 -19.56 -15.96 -6.45
N TYR A 295 -18.37 -16.25 -6.97
CA TYR A 295 -18.11 -17.38 -7.86
C TYR A 295 -17.02 -18.25 -7.23
N PRO A 296 -17.08 -19.59 -7.40
CA PRO A 296 -15.97 -20.46 -7.06
C PRO A 296 -14.69 -20.00 -7.77
N PHE A 297 -13.58 -20.03 -7.05
CA PHE A 297 -12.27 -19.66 -7.54
C PHE A 297 -11.32 -20.84 -7.42
N ASP A 298 -10.90 -21.38 -8.57
CA ASP A 298 -9.92 -22.46 -8.62
C ASP A 298 -8.51 -21.92 -8.33
N VAL A 299 -8.22 -21.79 -7.04
CA VAL A 299 -6.90 -21.34 -6.57
C VAL A 299 -5.79 -22.31 -6.96
N GLN A 300 -6.07 -23.61 -7.10
CA GLN A 300 -5.07 -24.61 -7.47
C GLN A 300 -4.62 -24.41 -8.92
N ALA A 301 -5.55 -24.24 -9.85
CA ALA A 301 -5.23 -23.91 -11.23
C ALA A 301 -4.56 -22.53 -11.33
N TYR A 302 -4.98 -21.57 -10.50
CA TYR A 302 -4.37 -20.25 -10.45
C TYR A 302 -2.91 -20.31 -9.97
N THR A 303 -2.62 -21.02 -8.87
CA THR A 303 -1.25 -21.18 -8.35
C THR A 303 -0.39 -21.95 -9.34
N ALA A 304 -0.88 -23.04 -9.93
CA ALA A 304 -0.16 -23.78 -10.96
C ALA A 304 0.25 -22.87 -12.13
N ARG A 305 -0.63 -22.01 -12.62
CA ARG A 305 -0.33 -21.10 -13.74
C ARG A 305 0.76 -20.06 -13.42
N HIS A 306 0.78 -19.55 -12.20
CA HIS A 306 1.59 -18.37 -11.87
C HIS A 306 2.82 -18.68 -10.99
N ILE A 307 2.87 -19.85 -10.34
CA ILE A 307 3.96 -20.24 -9.43
C ILE A 307 4.89 -21.27 -10.07
N LEU A 308 4.43 -22.12 -11.00
CA LEU A 308 5.27 -23.17 -11.62
C LEU A 308 6.41 -22.66 -12.51
N TYR A 309 6.64 -21.35 -12.59
CA TYR A 309 7.72 -20.72 -13.35
C TYR A 309 8.73 -19.97 -12.48
N TRP A 310 8.71 -20.19 -11.15
CA TRP A 310 9.61 -19.58 -10.17
C TRP A 310 10.22 -20.60 -9.22
#